data_AF-A0A1F6Z1Q8-F1
#
_entry.id   AF-A0A1F6Z1Q8-F1
#
_cell.length_a   1.000
_cell.length_b   1.000
_cell.length_c   1.000
_cell.angle_alpha   90.00
_cell.angle_beta   90.00
_cell.angle_gamma   90.00
#
_symmetry.space_group_name_H-M   'P 1'
#
loop_
_entity.id
_entity.type
_entity.pdbx_description
1 polymer ?
#
loop_
_entity_poly.entity_id
_entity_poly.type
_entity_poly.pdbx_seq_one_letter_code
_entity_poly.pdbx_strand_id
1 'polypeptide(L)'
;MKKMVALLLTMFFILPVISAQLFDSYNFSPADFLEAIDAQTIFILITFGILSIVLKLILDRVPIFRGKMAGVISVLFSLGATWGINKWFDLNDFLSDIGFSGDIFFYLVIAFFVLLIFLCWKYKWRACLILGGVLILMALFTNLVYNAEIILILGVILFVAGLIWWMKSGRAPNVQTPHKKISWCSIVIVLGLAAGAYGFLMDNLLFLIGGGIMFLLGIFCWISNRKKGSTTLPPGSQPNNPNAQNQNVVRQRNEFEKMNLARKIGVRNLYNEYSKLESEYNKGVENAKELHKKATQLGWNKTKEGNEYYKAWYRQYQRLDELRRRMVDIKNRIDYLKKQIR
;
A
#
# COMPACT_ATOMS: atom_id res chain seq x y z
N MET A 1 -10.29 4.28 -5.85
CA MET A 1 -11.14 5.49 -5.79
C MET A 1 -12.26 5.39 -4.75
N LYS A 2 -13.27 4.51 -4.90
CA LYS A 2 -14.42 4.46 -3.97
C LYS A 2 -14.04 4.39 -2.47
N LYS A 3 -13.01 3.60 -2.12
CA LYS A 3 -12.53 3.46 -0.73
C LYS A 3 -11.82 4.71 -0.18
N MET A 4 -11.15 5.47 -1.03
CA MET A 4 -10.40 6.66 -0.63
C MET A 4 -11.32 7.87 -0.47
N VAL A 5 -12.33 7.99 -1.34
CA VAL A 5 -13.40 8.98 -1.24
C VAL A 5 -14.25 8.74 0.01
N ALA A 6 -14.58 7.46 0.30
CA ALA A 6 -15.28 7.12 1.53
C ALA A 6 -14.49 7.53 2.78
N LEU A 7 -13.18 7.23 2.84
CA LEU A 7 -12.33 7.59 3.98
C LEU A 7 -12.18 9.11 4.17
N LEU A 8 -12.05 9.87 3.07
CA LEU A 8 -12.03 11.33 3.11
C LEU A 8 -13.36 11.91 3.62
N LEU A 9 -14.49 11.38 3.15
CA LEU A 9 -15.82 11.74 3.64
C LEU A 9 -15.97 11.39 5.12
N THR A 10 -15.51 10.22 5.56
CA THR A 10 -15.60 9.82 6.97
C THR A 10 -14.74 10.71 7.86
N MET A 11 -13.53 11.09 7.44
CA MET A 11 -12.72 12.09 8.17
C MET A 11 -13.43 13.44 8.25
N PHE A 12 -14.06 13.89 7.16
CA PHE A 12 -14.77 15.17 7.11
C PHE A 12 -16.01 15.18 8.03
N PHE A 13 -16.65 14.04 8.25
CA PHE A 13 -17.78 13.90 9.18
C PHE A 13 -17.37 13.70 10.65
N ILE A 14 -16.15 13.22 10.91
CA ILE A 14 -15.62 13.07 12.27
C ILE A 14 -15.08 14.40 12.81
N LEU A 15 -14.56 15.27 11.93
CA LEU A 15 -14.04 16.59 12.27
C LEU A 15 -15.02 17.47 13.09
N PRO A 16 -16.31 17.58 12.72
CA PRO A 16 -17.30 18.32 13.51
C PRO A 16 -17.61 17.71 14.88
N VAL A 17 -17.49 16.38 15.01
CA VAL A 17 -17.72 15.68 16.29
C VAL A 17 -16.55 15.94 17.25
N ILE A 18 -15.34 16.03 16.72
CA ILE A 18 -14.14 16.42 17.48
C ILE A 18 -14.20 17.92 17.82
N SER A 19 -14.65 18.79 16.91
CA SER A 19 -14.75 20.22 17.18
C SER A 19 -15.80 20.54 18.26
N ALA A 20 -16.92 19.81 18.29
CA ALA A 20 -17.98 20.01 19.27
C ALA A 20 -17.60 19.59 20.71
N GLN A 21 -16.59 18.73 20.88
CA GLN A 21 -16.08 18.36 22.21
C GLN A 21 -14.95 19.26 22.71
N LEU A 22 -14.25 19.95 21.81
CA LEU A 22 -13.06 20.74 22.14
C LEU A 22 -13.30 22.25 22.16
N PHE A 23 -14.36 22.75 21.50
CA PHE A 23 -14.59 24.19 21.37
C PHE A 23 -16.05 24.54 21.66
N ASP A 24 -16.29 25.16 22.82
CA ASP A 24 -17.61 25.68 23.25
C ASP A 24 -18.05 26.94 22.45
N SER A 25 -17.25 27.43 21.50
CA SER A 25 -17.59 28.59 20.67
C SER A 25 -17.64 28.26 19.18
N TYR A 26 -18.65 28.81 18.49
CA TYR A 26 -19.06 28.47 17.12
C TYR A 26 -18.06 28.84 15.99
N ASN A 27 -16.88 29.36 16.32
CA ASN A 27 -15.88 29.77 15.33
C ASN A 27 -14.74 28.75 15.28
N PHE A 28 -14.96 27.62 14.61
CA PHE A 28 -13.90 26.67 14.32
C PHE A 28 -12.95 27.25 13.26
N SER A 29 -11.82 27.81 13.71
CA SER A 29 -10.66 28.06 12.88
C SER A 29 -9.74 26.84 12.92
N PRO A 30 -9.35 26.26 11.77
CA PRO A 30 -8.33 25.20 11.73
C PRO A 30 -7.00 25.62 12.38
N ALA A 31 -6.69 26.92 12.42
CA ALA A 31 -5.51 27.44 13.11
C ALA A 31 -5.66 27.28 14.62
N ASP A 32 -6.78 27.72 15.20
CA ASP A 32 -7.07 27.59 16.63
C ASP A 32 -7.14 26.12 17.06
N PHE A 33 -7.64 25.23 16.18
CA PHE A 33 -7.59 23.79 16.42
C PHE A 33 -6.16 23.26 16.55
N LEU A 34 -5.24 23.73 15.71
CA LEU A 34 -3.84 23.28 15.75
C LEU A 34 -3.05 23.94 16.87
N GLU A 35 -3.36 25.18 17.23
CA GLU A 35 -2.76 25.86 18.40
C GLU A 35 -3.23 25.25 19.73
N ALA A 36 -4.45 24.72 19.79
CA ALA A 36 -4.95 24.00 20.96
C ALA A 36 -4.29 22.62 21.16
N ILE A 37 -3.59 22.09 20.15
CA ILE A 37 -2.88 20.81 20.26
C ILE A 37 -1.47 21.08 20.78
N ASP A 38 -1.27 20.81 22.06
CA ASP A 38 0.06 20.88 22.66
C ASP A 38 1.03 19.86 22.03
N ALA A 39 2.33 20.12 22.17
CA ALA A 39 3.35 19.29 21.55
C ALA A 39 3.31 17.82 22.04
N GLN A 40 2.87 17.59 23.28
CA GLN A 40 2.64 16.26 23.83
C GLN A 40 1.51 15.53 23.09
N THR A 41 0.39 16.19 22.80
CA THR A 41 -0.71 15.61 22.03
C THR A 41 -0.29 15.33 20.59
N ILE A 42 0.49 16.21 19.94
CA ILE A 42 1.03 15.92 18.61
C ILE A 42 1.95 14.69 18.66
N PHE A 43 2.83 14.60 19.65
CA PHE A 43 3.70 13.44 19.85
C PHE A 43 2.90 12.14 20.02
N ILE A 44 1.84 12.17 20.84
CA ILE A 44 0.95 11.03 21.07
C ILE A 44 0.24 10.64 19.77
N LEU A 45 -0.27 11.60 19.00
CA LEU A 45 -0.96 11.35 17.73
C LEU A 45 -0.03 10.72 16.67
N ILE A 46 1.20 11.22 16.56
CA ILE A 46 2.21 10.66 15.65
C ILE A 46 2.58 9.24 16.10
N THR A 47 2.85 9.06 17.39
CA THR A 47 3.18 7.76 17.97
C THR A 47 2.05 6.75 17.76
N PHE A 48 0.80 7.18 17.92
CA PHE A 48 -0.39 6.40 17.61
C PHE A 48 -0.41 5.96 16.14
N GLY A 49 -0.21 6.89 15.21
CA GLY A 49 -0.18 6.61 13.78
C GLY A 49 0.91 5.60 13.41
N ILE A 50 2.14 5.81 13.92
CA ILE A 50 3.28 4.91 13.71
C ILE A 50 2.98 3.52 14.26
N LEU A 51 2.56 3.43 15.52
CA LEU A 51 2.24 2.15 16.16
C LEU A 51 1.14 1.42 15.40
N SER A 52 0.08 2.11 14.99
CA SER A 52 -1.03 1.50 14.27
C SER A 52 -0.59 0.92 12.92
N ILE A 53 0.26 1.64 12.18
CA ILE A 53 0.82 1.17 10.90
C ILE A 53 1.74 -0.04 11.12
N VAL A 54 2.67 0.05 12.07
CA VAL A 54 3.64 -1.02 12.36
C VAL A 54 2.92 -2.28 12.85
N LEU A 55 2.02 -2.16 13.82
CA LEU A 55 1.22 -3.28 14.32
C LEU A 55 0.40 -3.91 13.20
N LYS A 56 -0.26 -3.10 12.36
CA LYS A 56 -1.00 -3.64 11.22
C LYS A 56 -0.11 -4.44 10.28
N LEU A 57 1.09 -3.95 9.97
CA LEU A 57 2.04 -4.66 9.10
C LEU A 57 2.52 -5.97 9.71
N ILE A 58 2.71 -6.03 11.03
CA ILE A 58 3.07 -7.25 11.76
C ILE A 58 1.89 -8.23 11.77
N LEU A 59 0.69 -7.76 12.13
CA LEU A 59 -0.52 -8.57 12.21
C LEU A 59 -0.94 -9.14 10.84
N ASP A 60 -0.74 -8.40 9.75
CA ASP A 60 -1.01 -8.88 8.39
C ASP A 60 -0.11 -10.08 7.99
N ARG A 61 1.01 -10.32 8.69
CA ARG A 61 1.83 -11.53 8.50
C ARG A 61 1.27 -12.76 9.22
N VAL A 62 0.45 -12.57 10.26
CA VAL A 62 -0.15 -13.65 11.02
C VAL A 62 -1.45 -14.08 10.34
N PRO A 63 -1.61 -15.36 9.92
CA PRO A 63 -2.76 -15.81 9.14
C PRO A 63 -4.12 -15.52 9.81
N ILE A 64 -4.17 -15.59 11.13
CA ILE A 64 -5.38 -15.42 11.95
C ILE A 64 -5.89 -13.97 11.90
N PHE A 65 -5.00 -12.98 11.73
CA PHE A 65 -5.35 -11.56 11.83
C PHE A 65 -5.41 -10.84 10.48
N ARG A 66 -5.18 -11.53 9.36
CA ARG A 66 -5.09 -10.89 8.03
C ARG A 66 -6.32 -10.05 7.65
N GLY A 67 -6.06 -8.90 7.04
CA GLY A 67 -7.08 -8.10 6.35
C GLY A 67 -7.73 -7.04 7.24
N LYS A 68 -9.07 -7.01 7.31
CA LYS A 68 -9.78 -5.96 8.07
C LYS A 68 -9.55 -6.08 9.58
N MET A 69 -9.39 -7.30 10.07
CA MET A 69 -9.21 -7.59 11.50
C MET A 69 -7.88 -7.04 12.02
N ALA A 70 -6.78 -7.18 11.27
CA ALA A 70 -5.49 -6.58 11.60
C ALA A 70 -5.58 -5.06 11.80
N GLY A 71 -6.38 -4.36 10.98
CA GLY A 71 -6.57 -2.92 11.11
C GLY A 71 -7.33 -2.52 12.37
N VAL A 72 -8.36 -3.27 12.75
CA VAL A 72 -9.12 -2.99 13.99
C VAL A 72 -8.26 -3.28 15.21
N ILE A 73 -7.57 -4.42 15.23
CA ILE A 73 -6.70 -4.81 16.35
C ILE A 73 -5.52 -3.85 16.48
N SER A 74 -4.91 -3.42 15.36
CA SER A 74 -3.80 -2.46 15.41
C SER A 74 -4.22 -1.12 15.99
N VAL A 75 -5.42 -0.63 15.65
CA VAL A 75 -5.99 0.61 16.20
C VAL A 75 -6.26 0.48 17.70
N LEU A 76 -6.85 -0.63 18.15
CA LEU A 76 -7.13 -0.86 19.58
C LEU A 76 -5.84 -0.94 20.40
N PHE A 77 -4.84 -1.69 19.92
CA PHE A 77 -3.54 -1.78 20.58
C PHE A 77 -2.79 -0.46 20.56
N SER A 78 -2.81 0.29 19.45
CA SER A 78 -2.15 1.59 19.39
C SER A 78 -2.84 2.60 20.31
N LEU A 79 -4.17 2.62 20.40
CA LEU A 79 -4.92 3.45 21.37
C LEU A 79 -4.52 3.12 22.82
N GLY A 80 -4.49 1.84 23.18
CA GLY A 80 -4.10 1.40 24.52
C GLY A 80 -2.65 1.77 24.86
N ALA A 81 -1.73 1.58 23.91
CA ALA A 81 -0.33 1.96 24.07
C ALA A 81 -0.16 3.48 24.22
N THR A 82 -0.83 4.28 23.39
CA THR A 82 -0.72 5.75 23.47
C THR A 82 -1.38 6.32 24.70
N TRP A 83 -2.47 5.71 25.19
CA TRP A 83 -3.05 6.07 26.48
C TRP A 83 -2.07 5.75 27.63
N GLY A 84 -1.41 4.60 27.57
CA GLY A 84 -0.36 4.23 28.53
C GLY A 84 0.80 5.22 28.52
N ILE A 85 1.31 5.57 27.33
CA ILE A 85 2.37 6.58 27.17
C ILE A 85 1.91 7.92 27.78
N ASN A 86 0.71 8.40 27.44
CA ASN A 86 0.22 9.67 27.96
C ASN A 86 0.09 9.70 29.49
N LYS A 87 -0.32 8.58 30.10
CA LYS A 87 -0.58 8.51 31.54
C LYS A 87 0.69 8.28 32.37
N TRP A 88 1.67 7.56 31.83
CA TRP A 88 2.84 7.10 32.58
C TRP A 88 4.15 7.74 32.15
N PHE A 89 4.14 8.48 31.05
CA PHE A 89 5.33 9.03 30.43
C PHE A 89 5.14 10.53 30.26
N ASP A 90 5.68 11.31 31.18
CA ASP A 90 5.84 12.74 30.95
C ASP A 90 7.04 12.90 30.00
N LEU A 91 6.74 13.37 28.80
CA LEU A 91 7.75 13.54 27.77
C LEU A 91 8.81 14.54 28.22
N ASN A 92 8.42 15.57 28.98
CA ASN A 92 9.34 16.61 29.43
C ASN A 92 10.36 16.04 30.42
N ASP A 93 9.90 15.23 31.38
CA ASP A 93 10.76 14.60 32.38
C ASP A 93 11.73 13.61 31.75
N PHE A 94 11.26 12.73 30.86
CA PHE A 94 12.12 11.76 30.18
C PHE A 94 13.19 12.44 29.30
N LEU A 95 12.82 13.53 28.61
CA LEU A 95 13.76 14.26 27.76
C LEU A 95 14.80 15.03 28.59
N SER A 96 14.37 15.61 29.71
CA SER A 96 15.25 16.22 30.70
C SER A 96 16.25 15.21 31.26
N ASP A 97 15.80 13.98 31.57
CA ASP A 97 16.65 12.91 32.10
C ASP A 97 17.75 12.44 31.12
N ILE A 98 17.53 12.61 29.81
CA ILE A 98 18.54 12.29 28.77
C ILE A 98 19.49 13.49 28.54
N GLY A 99 19.31 14.59 29.28
CA GLY A 99 20.16 15.77 29.20
C GLY A 99 19.78 16.74 28.08
N PHE A 100 18.56 16.64 27.57
CA PHE A 100 18.06 17.55 26.55
C PHE A 100 17.18 18.62 27.19
N SER A 101 17.72 19.83 27.29
CA SER A 101 16.97 21.00 27.72
C SER A 101 16.27 21.65 26.52
N GLY A 102 14.95 21.58 26.48
CA GLY A 102 14.12 22.49 25.68
C GLY A 102 13.79 22.02 24.26
N ASP A 103 12.49 22.07 23.99
CA ASP A 103 11.80 21.99 22.69
C ASP A 103 11.62 20.60 22.06
N ILE A 104 10.48 20.00 22.45
CA ILE A 104 9.80 18.84 21.84
C ILE A 104 9.83 18.87 20.29
N PHE A 105 9.93 20.06 19.70
CA PHE A 105 10.08 20.27 18.26
C PHE A 105 11.23 19.48 17.63
N PHE A 106 12.39 19.42 18.27
CA PHE A 106 13.55 18.70 17.72
C PHE A 106 13.25 17.20 17.56
N TYR A 107 12.53 16.61 18.52
CA TYR A 107 12.10 15.20 18.47
C TYR A 107 11.01 14.95 17.45
N LEU A 108 10.10 15.90 17.29
CA LEU A 108 9.05 15.84 16.28
C LEU A 108 9.67 15.86 14.88
N VAL A 109 10.72 16.66 14.67
CA VAL A 109 11.52 16.69 13.44
C VAL A 109 12.26 15.37 13.23
N ILE A 110 12.90 14.79 14.25
CA ILE A 110 13.58 13.48 14.12
C ILE A 110 12.57 12.37 13.79
N ALA A 111 11.47 12.27 14.53
CA ALA A 111 10.42 11.29 14.30
C ALA A 111 9.82 11.43 12.89
N PHE A 112 9.65 12.67 12.44
CA PHE A 112 9.24 13.01 11.09
C PHE A 112 10.22 12.50 10.02
N PHE A 113 11.53 12.75 10.19
CA PHE A 113 12.54 12.26 9.26
C PHE A 113 12.61 10.72 9.21
N VAL A 114 12.51 10.05 10.37
CA VAL A 114 12.47 8.59 10.43
C VAL A 114 11.24 8.03 9.70
N LEU A 115 10.07 8.64 9.91
CA LEU A 115 8.84 8.29 9.20
C LEU A 115 9.00 8.50 7.68
N LEU A 116 9.59 9.61 7.27
CA LEU A 116 9.79 9.96 5.86
C LEU A 116 10.76 8.98 5.18
N ILE A 117 11.87 8.64 5.83
CA ILE A 117 12.83 7.61 5.35
C ILE A 117 12.15 6.25 5.24
N PHE A 118 11.38 5.85 6.25
CA PHE A 118 10.64 4.58 6.24
C PHE A 118 9.61 4.53 5.11
N LEU A 119 8.86 5.61 4.90
CA LEU A 119 7.89 5.72 3.81
C LEU A 119 8.56 5.69 2.43
N CYS A 120 9.71 6.36 2.27
CA CYS A 120 10.51 6.33 1.05
C CYS A 120 10.97 4.91 0.71
N TRP A 121 11.44 4.18 1.71
CA TRP A 121 11.89 2.80 1.55
C TRP A 121 10.73 1.86 1.18
N LYS A 122 9.58 2.00 1.87
CA LYS A 122 8.43 1.10 1.72
C LYS A 122 7.62 1.36 0.44
N TYR A 123 7.32 2.61 0.13
CA TYR A 123 6.35 2.98 -0.91
C TYR A 123 7.00 3.44 -2.23
N LYS A 124 8.32 3.27 -2.35
CA LYS A 124 9.16 3.76 -3.44
C LYS A 124 9.20 5.29 -3.48
N TRP A 125 10.26 5.84 -4.07
CA TRP A 125 10.53 7.29 -4.15
C TRP A 125 9.33 8.15 -4.59
N ARG A 126 8.45 7.58 -5.42
CA ARG A 126 7.27 8.26 -5.98
C ARG A 126 6.23 8.65 -4.94
N ALA A 127 5.88 7.73 -4.05
CA ALA A 127 4.92 8.02 -2.99
C ALA A 127 5.53 9.00 -1.98
N CYS A 128 6.85 8.95 -1.81
CA CYS A 128 7.57 9.83 -0.91
C CYS A 128 7.52 11.31 -1.32
N LEU A 129 7.59 11.61 -2.62
CA LEU A 129 7.44 13.00 -3.10
C LEU A 129 6.05 13.56 -2.82
N ILE A 130 5.00 12.74 -2.98
CA ILE A 130 3.63 13.16 -2.70
C ILE A 130 3.41 13.32 -1.19
N LEU A 131 3.77 12.30 -0.41
CA LEU A 131 3.63 12.31 1.05
C LEU A 131 4.49 13.41 1.69
N GLY A 132 5.73 13.58 1.25
CA GLY A 132 6.63 14.63 1.68
C GLY A 132 6.10 16.02 1.34
N GLY A 133 5.59 16.23 0.12
CA GLY A 133 4.94 17.48 -0.25
C GLY A 133 3.72 17.80 0.62
N VAL A 134 2.83 16.81 0.85
CA VAL A 134 1.67 16.98 1.76
C VAL A 134 2.11 17.30 3.18
N LEU A 135 3.12 16.61 3.69
CA LEU A 135 3.63 16.82 5.03
C LEU A 135 4.27 18.21 5.22
N ILE A 136 5.03 18.68 4.23
CA ILE A 136 5.60 20.03 4.22
C ILE A 136 4.48 21.08 4.19
N LEU A 137 3.42 20.84 3.43
CA LEU A 137 2.23 21.70 3.41
C LEU A 137 1.47 21.68 4.74
N MET A 138 1.43 20.54 5.44
CA MET A 138 0.83 20.45 6.78
C MET A 138 1.63 21.25 7.82
N ALA A 139 2.95 21.36 7.65
CA ALA A 139 3.81 22.18 8.52
C ALA A 139 3.57 23.70 8.36
N LEU A 140 2.83 24.14 7.34
CA LEU A 140 2.45 25.55 7.21
C LEU A 140 1.37 25.97 8.20
N PHE A 141 0.57 25.01 8.64
CA PHE A 141 -0.49 25.27 9.62
C PHE A 141 0.04 25.19 11.06
N THR A 142 1.35 25.00 11.22
CA THR A 142 1.99 25.03 12.53
C THR A 142 2.90 26.25 12.59
N ASN A 143 2.97 26.90 13.75
CA ASN A 143 3.89 28.01 14.01
C ASN A 143 5.38 27.57 14.06
N LEU A 144 5.68 26.37 13.53
CA LEU A 144 7.01 25.76 13.51
C LEU A 144 7.91 26.34 12.41
N VAL A 145 7.31 27.03 11.45
CA VAL A 145 7.99 27.47 10.25
C VAL A 145 8.08 28.98 10.27
N TYR A 146 9.30 29.49 10.47
CA TYR A 146 9.57 30.93 10.51
C TYR A 146 9.17 31.64 9.20
N ASN A 147 9.39 30.99 8.05
CA ASN A 147 9.06 31.52 6.74
C ASN A 147 8.06 30.60 6.01
N ALA A 148 6.77 30.80 6.30
CA ALA A 148 5.68 30.00 5.71
C ALA A 148 5.71 30.03 4.16
N GLU A 149 6.11 31.14 3.57
CA GLU A 149 6.17 31.32 2.11
C GLU A 149 7.09 30.31 1.40
N ILE A 150 8.31 30.12 1.93
CA ILE A 150 9.32 29.23 1.33
C ILE A 150 8.85 27.78 1.40
N ILE A 151 8.27 27.41 2.55
CA ILE A 151 7.77 26.05 2.80
C ILE A 151 6.55 25.75 1.95
N LEU A 152 5.69 26.74 1.68
CA LEU A 152 4.55 26.58 0.78
C LEU A 152 5.01 26.33 -0.64
N ILE A 153 5.93 27.16 -1.15
CA ILE A 153 6.48 26.99 -2.51
C ILE A 153 7.13 25.60 -2.63
N LEU A 154 7.96 25.22 -1.65
CA LEU A 154 8.66 23.94 -1.65
C LEU A 154 7.68 22.75 -1.58
N GLY A 155 6.68 22.82 -0.71
CA GLY A 155 5.66 21.79 -0.53
C GLY A 155 4.81 21.60 -1.78
N VAL A 156 4.38 22.68 -2.42
CA VAL A 156 3.62 22.64 -3.68
C VAL A 156 4.48 22.04 -4.81
N ILE A 157 5.73 22.46 -4.97
CA ILE A 157 6.63 21.93 -6.01
C ILE A 157 6.82 20.41 -5.82
N LEU A 158 7.12 19.96 -4.60
CA LEU A 158 7.30 18.53 -4.29
C LEU A 158 6.03 17.74 -4.56
N PHE A 159 4.87 18.25 -4.13
CA PHE A 159 3.59 17.61 -4.34
C PHE A 159 3.24 17.46 -5.83
N VAL A 160 3.37 18.54 -6.61
CA VAL A 160 3.10 18.55 -8.06
C VAL A 160 4.05 17.64 -8.80
N ALA A 161 5.35 17.69 -8.51
CA ALA A 161 6.35 16.81 -9.11
C ALA A 161 6.05 15.33 -8.83
N GLY A 162 5.69 15.00 -7.58
CA GLY A 162 5.25 13.66 -7.19
C GLY A 162 4.02 13.19 -7.97
N LEU A 163 3.01 14.06 -8.12
CA LEU A 163 1.78 13.79 -8.87
C LEU A 163 2.05 13.51 -10.35
N ILE A 164 2.86 14.34 -11.01
CA ILE A 164 3.25 14.17 -12.41
C ILE A 164 3.97 12.82 -12.61
N TRP A 165 4.91 12.49 -11.74
CA TRP A 165 5.66 11.24 -11.83
C TRP A 165 4.78 10.01 -11.58
N TRP A 166 3.84 10.10 -10.63
CA TRP A 166 2.84 9.06 -10.40
C TRP A 166 1.99 8.82 -11.64
N MET A 167 1.50 9.88 -12.28
CA MET A 167 0.67 9.79 -13.48
C MET A 167 1.41 9.15 -14.68
N LYS A 168 2.72 9.40 -14.82
CA LYS A 168 3.54 8.76 -15.87
C LYS A 168 3.77 7.26 -15.64
N SER A 169 3.73 6.81 -14.39
CA SER A 169 4.18 5.48 -13.99
C SER A 169 3.10 4.39 -13.97
N GLY A 170 1.82 4.77 -14.03
CA GLY A 170 0.69 3.83 -14.01
C GLY A 170 0.40 3.13 -15.35
N ARG A 171 1.28 3.26 -16.35
CA ARG A 171 1.10 2.62 -17.67
C ARG A 171 2.00 1.39 -17.74
N ALA A 172 1.39 0.22 -17.89
CA ALA A 172 2.10 -1.02 -18.12
C ALA A 172 3.05 -0.85 -19.34
N PRO A 173 4.33 -1.19 -19.21
CA PRO A 173 5.30 -1.00 -20.27
C PRO A 173 5.15 -2.12 -21.30
N ASN A 174 4.07 -2.15 -22.11
CA ASN A 174 4.09 -3.01 -23.30
C ASN A 174 3.08 -2.73 -24.43
N VAL A 175 2.73 -1.48 -24.70
CA VAL A 175 2.18 -1.14 -26.02
C VAL A 175 2.81 0.19 -26.42
N GLN A 176 3.61 0.17 -27.49
CA GLN A 176 4.08 1.38 -28.17
C GLN A 176 2.84 2.12 -28.71
N THR A 177 2.17 2.89 -27.86
CA THR A 177 1.15 3.82 -28.32
C THR A 177 1.86 5.07 -28.83
N PRO A 178 1.42 5.63 -29.97
CA PRO A 178 1.99 6.85 -30.54
C PRO A 178 2.01 7.97 -29.48
N HIS A 179 3.05 8.81 -29.56
CA HIS A 179 3.30 9.95 -28.67
C HIS A 179 1.99 10.67 -28.30
N LYS A 180 1.49 10.39 -27.10
CA LYS A 180 0.22 10.96 -26.64
C LYS A 180 0.47 12.42 -26.28
N LYS A 181 -0.02 13.34 -27.11
CA LYS A 181 0.00 14.79 -26.86
C LYS A 181 -0.42 15.08 -25.42
N ILE A 182 0.37 15.91 -24.74
CA ILE A 182 0.06 16.43 -23.42
C ILE A 182 -1.35 17.02 -23.50
N SER A 183 -2.27 16.49 -22.69
CA SER A 183 -3.65 16.95 -22.69
C SER A 183 -3.68 18.37 -22.12
N TRP A 184 -4.28 19.29 -22.86
CA TRP A 184 -4.49 20.68 -22.44
C TRP A 184 -5.08 20.79 -21.02
N CYS A 185 -5.97 19.85 -20.63
CA CYS A 185 -6.53 19.82 -19.28
C CYS A 185 -5.44 19.69 -18.18
N SER A 186 -4.35 18.95 -18.43
CA SER A 186 -3.25 18.80 -17.47
C SER A 186 -2.45 20.09 -17.28
N ILE A 187 -2.33 20.92 -18.33
CA ILE A 187 -1.67 22.23 -18.26
C ILE A 187 -2.51 23.19 -17.43
N VAL A 188 -3.84 23.20 -17.65
CA VAL A 188 -4.80 24.04 -16.90
C VAL A 188 -4.79 23.72 -15.41
N ILE A 189 -4.69 22.43 -15.03
CA ILE A 189 -4.59 22.01 -13.62
C ILE A 189 -3.33 22.60 -12.96
N VAL A 190 -2.18 22.52 -13.64
CA VAL A 190 -0.90 23.00 -13.09
C VAL A 190 -0.91 24.53 -12.98
N LEU A 191 -1.42 25.23 -13.99
CA LEU A 191 -1.55 26.69 -13.95
C LEU A 191 -2.51 27.16 -12.86
N GLY A 192 -3.64 26.47 -12.66
CA GLY A 192 -4.57 26.78 -11.57
C GLY A 192 -3.94 26.62 -10.19
N LEU A 193 -3.18 25.54 -9.97
CA LEU A 193 -2.43 25.34 -8.73
C LEU A 193 -1.36 26.43 -8.52
N ALA A 194 -0.62 26.81 -9.56
CA ALA A 194 0.40 27.84 -9.47
C ALA A 194 -0.21 29.23 -9.17
N ALA A 195 -1.30 29.59 -9.85
CA ALA A 195 -2.00 30.85 -9.63
C ALA A 195 -2.65 30.91 -8.23
N GLY A 196 -3.23 29.80 -7.76
CA GLY A 196 -3.80 29.71 -6.42
C GLY A 196 -2.74 29.84 -5.33
N ALA A 197 -1.58 29.18 -5.50
CA ALA A 197 -0.45 29.32 -4.59
C ALA A 197 0.09 30.76 -4.57
N TYR A 198 0.21 31.41 -5.73
CA TYR A 198 0.62 32.81 -5.82
C TYR A 198 -0.37 33.76 -5.13
N GLY A 199 -1.67 33.53 -5.32
CA GLY A 199 -2.71 34.32 -4.66
C GLY A 199 -2.69 34.18 -3.15
N PHE A 200 -2.40 32.98 -2.64
CA PHE A 200 -2.20 32.75 -1.21
C PHE A 200 -0.97 33.48 -0.67
N LEU A 201 0.16 33.47 -1.41
CA LEU A 201 1.40 34.13 -0.97
C LEU A 201 1.31 35.65 -0.90
N MET A 202 0.55 36.27 -1.81
CA MET A 202 0.45 37.73 -1.92
C MET A 202 -0.78 38.30 -1.19
N ASP A 203 -1.44 37.49 -0.35
CA ASP A 203 -2.75 37.79 0.25
C ASP A 203 -3.78 38.33 -0.77
N ASN A 204 -3.67 37.86 -2.02
CA ASN A 204 -4.46 38.34 -3.13
C ASN A 204 -5.62 37.36 -3.40
N LEU A 205 -6.75 37.64 -2.76
CA LEU A 205 -7.99 36.86 -2.83
C LEU A 205 -8.41 36.56 -4.28
N LEU A 206 -8.21 37.50 -5.21
CA LEU A 206 -8.57 37.32 -6.62
C LEU A 206 -7.78 36.18 -7.28
N PHE A 207 -6.47 36.12 -7.04
CA PHE A 207 -5.62 35.04 -7.57
C PHE A 207 -5.89 33.70 -6.90
N LEU A 208 -6.21 33.70 -5.60
CA LEU A 208 -6.60 32.50 -4.87
C LEU A 208 -7.88 31.88 -5.47
N ILE A 209 -8.94 32.70 -5.62
CA ILE A 209 -10.22 32.27 -6.19
C ILE A 209 -10.05 31.88 -7.67
N GLY A 210 -9.35 32.69 -8.46
CA GLY A 210 -9.09 32.43 -9.87
C GLY A 210 -8.33 31.13 -10.11
N GLY A 211 -7.29 30.87 -9.31
CA GLY A 211 -6.52 29.62 -9.34
C GLY A 211 -7.37 28.40 -8.95
N GLY A 212 -8.19 28.52 -7.91
CA GLY A 212 -9.14 27.48 -7.50
C GLY A 212 -10.14 27.10 -8.60
N ILE A 213 -10.72 28.10 -9.26
CA ILE A 213 -11.65 27.88 -10.40
C ILE A 213 -10.93 27.19 -11.55
N MET A 214 -9.74 27.66 -11.94
CA MET A 214 -8.94 27.03 -13.00
C MET A 214 -8.61 25.57 -12.70
N PHE A 215 -8.23 25.26 -11.45
CA PHE A 215 -7.93 23.91 -11.02
C PHE A 215 -9.15 22.98 -11.15
N LEU A 216 -10.32 23.43 -10.67
CA LEU A 216 -11.58 22.67 -10.78
C LEU A 216 -11.99 22.44 -12.25
N LEU A 217 -11.87 23.46 -13.10
CA LEU A 217 -12.14 23.33 -14.54
C LEU A 217 -11.20 22.33 -15.21
N GLY A 218 -9.91 22.35 -14.85
CA GLY A 218 -8.93 21.39 -15.33
C GLY A 218 -9.27 19.95 -14.95
N ILE A 219 -9.68 19.71 -13.70
CA ILE A 219 -10.15 18.39 -13.23
C ILE A 219 -11.41 17.96 -13.98
N PHE A 220 -12.38 18.84 -14.13
CA PHE A 220 -13.64 18.54 -14.82
C PHE A 220 -13.40 18.18 -16.30
N CYS A 221 -12.58 18.96 -17.00
CA CYS A 221 -12.12 18.69 -18.37
C CYS A 221 -11.46 17.30 -18.48
N TRP A 222 -10.62 16.95 -17.52
CA TRP A 222 -9.93 15.67 -17.48
C TRP A 222 -10.89 14.48 -17.27
N ILE A 223 -11.87 14.62 -16.38
CA ILE A 223 -12.90 13.58 -16.12
C ILE A 223 -13.81 13.42 -17.34
N SER A 224 -14.24 14.52 -17.96
CA SER A 224 -15.11 14.49 -19.14
C SER A 224 -14.44 13.81 -20.33
N ASN A 225 -13.16 14.13 -20.59
CA ASN A 225 -12.40 13.51 -21.67
C ASN A 225 -12.13 12.01 -21.44
N ARG A 226 -12.13 11.52 -20.19
CA ARG A 226 -12.07 10.07 -19.93
C ARG A 226 -13.34 9.33 -20.33
N LYS A 227 -14.52 9.96 -20.22
CA LYS A 227 -15.78 9.32 -20.59
C LYS A 227 -15.95 9.20 -22.11
N LYS A 228 -15.46 10.19 -22.88
CA LYS A 228 -15.58 10.20 -24.35
C LYS A 228 -14.71 9.17 -25.07
N GLY A 229 -13.68 8.62 -24.42
CA GLY A 229 -12.74 7.68 -25.02
C GLY A 229 -13.21 6.22 -25.15
N SER A 230 -14.49 5.89 -24.92
CA SER A 230 -14.97 4.49 -24.88
C SER A 230 -16.02 4.09 -25.90
N THR A 231 -16.48 4.98 -26.80
CA THR A 231 -17.63 4.67 -27.68
C THR A 231 -17.55 5.19 -29.10
N THR A 232 -16.38 5.52 -29.62
CA THR A 232 -16.22 5.69 -31.08
C THR A 232 -15.61 4.41 -31.64
N LEU A 233 -16.48 3.45 -31.95
CA LEU A 233 -16.18 2.44 -32.96
C LEU A 233 -15.73 3.17 -34.24
N PRO A 234 -14.64 2.73 -34.89
CA PRO A 234 -14.15 3.38 -36.09
C PRO A 234 -15.27 3.43 -37.15
N PRO A 235 -15.59 4.61 -37.71
CA PRO A 235 -16.56 4.71 -38.79
C PRO A 235 -15.92 4.10 -40.04
N GLY A 236 -16.24 2.85 -40.32
CA GLY A 236 -15.64 2.09 -41.42
C GLY A 236 -15.83 0.58 -41.40
N SER A 237 -16.55 -0.01 -40.44
CA SER A 237 -16.97 -1.40 -40.58
C SER A 237 -18.14 -1.48 -41.55
N GLN A 238 -17.83 -1.93 -42.75
CA GLN A 238 -18.73 -2.26 -43.85
C GLN A 238 -19.99 -3.05 -43.42
N PRO A 239 -21.07 -2.98 -44.21
CA PRO A 239 -22.35 -3.62 -43.89
C PRO A 239 -22.20 -5.09 -43.51
N ASN A 240 -22.84 -5.41 -42.38
CA ASN A 240 -22.93 -6.71 -41.77
C ASN A 240 -23.29 -7.79 -42.80
N ASN A 241 -22.31 -8.62 -43.17
CA ASN A 241 -22.61 -9.97 -43.59
C ASN A 241 -22.86 -10.80 -42.31
N PRO A 242 -24.12 -11.15 -41.98
CA PRO A 242 -24.42 -11.92 -40.77
C PRO A 242 -23.66 -13.26 -40.72
N ASN A 243 -23.26 -13.80 -41.88
CA ASN A 243 -22.42 -15.00 -41.95
C ASN A 243 -21.00 -14.77 -41.41
N ALA A 244 -20.42 -13.58 -41.61
CA ALA A 244 -19.08 -13.26 -41.10
C ALA A 244 -19.07 -13.04 -39.58
N GLN A 245 -20.14 -12.45 -39.03
CA GLN A 245 -20.30 -12.32 -37.56
C GLN A 245 -20.47 -13.69 -36.90
N ASN A 246 -21.31 -14.57 -37.47
CA ASN A 246 -21.47 -15.94 -36.97
C ASN A 246 -20.16 -16.75 -37.02
N GLN A 247 -19.38 -16.63 -38.10
CA GLN A 247 -18.09 -17.31 -38.19
C GLN A 247 -17.09 -16.85 -37.13
N ASN A 248 -17.03 -15.54 -36.83
CA ASN A 248 -16.15 -15.01 -35.78
C ASN A 248 -16.56 -15.49 -34.38
N VAL A 249 -17.86 -15.54 -34.07
CA VAL A 249 -18.37 -16.06 -32.80
C VAL A 249 -18.05 -17.56 -32.65
N VAL A 250 -18.25 -18.35 -33.71
CA VAL A 250 -17.89 -19.79 -33.72
C VAL A 250 -16.38 -19.98 -33.52
N ARG A 251 -15.54 -19.17 -34.18
CA ARG A 251 -14.09 -19.23 -34.01
C ARG A 251 -13.67 -18.90 -32.58
N GLN A 252 -14.20 -17.83 -31.99
CA GLN A 252 -13.92 -17.45 -30.60
C GLN A 252 -14.35 -18.54 -29.61
N ARG A 253 -15.52 -19.16 -29.84
CA ARG A 253 -16.01 -20.28 -29.02
C ARG A 253 -15.07 -21.49 -29.12
N ASN A 254 -14.65 -21.86 -30.33
CA ASN A 254 -13.72 -22.97 -30.55
C ASN A 254 -12.35 -22.72 -29.90
N GLU A 255 -11.83 -21.48 -29.96
CA GLU A 255 -10.59 -21.11 -29.29
C GLU A 255 -10.73 -21.17 -27.76
N PHE A 256 -11.85 -20.71 -27.21
CA PHE A 256 -12.15 -20.81 -25.78
C PHE A 256 -12.27 -22.27 -25.31
N GLU A 257 -12.95 -23.13 -26.07
CA GLU A 257 -13.07 -24.56 -25.78
C GLU A 257 -11.70 -25.26 -25.84
N LYS A 258 -10.87 -24.94 -26.84
CA LYS A 258 -9.48 -25.44 -26.91
C LYS A 258 -8.64 -25.02 -25.70
N MET A 259 -8.75 -23.76 -25.26
CA MET A 259 -8.05 -23.29 -24.06
C MET A 259 -8.53 -24.01 -22.79
N ASN A 260 -9.84 -24.23 -22.65
CA ASN A 260 -10.39 -24.96 -21.51
C ASN A 260 -9.98 -26.43 -21.49
N LEU A 261 -9.91 -27.07 -22.66
CA LEU A 261 -9.41 -28.43 -22.78
C LEU A 261 -7.93 -28.52 -22.37
N ALA A 262 -7.09 -27.60 -22.86
CA ALA A 262 -5.68 -27.53 -22.49
C ALA A 262 -5.49 -27.32 -20.97
N ARG A 263 -6.31 -26.47 -20.34
CA ARG A 263 -6.29 -26.27 -18.87
C ARG A 263 -6.69 -27.54 -18.12
N LYS A 264 -7.73 -28.26 -18.57
CA LYS A 264 -8.16 -29.53 -17.95
C LYS A 264 -7.07 -30.61 -18.04
N ILE A 265 -6.39 -30.70 -19.19
CA ILE A 265 -5.24 -31.61 -19.37
C ILE A 265 -4.09 -31.20 -18.42
N GLY A 266 -3.78 -29.91 -18.33
CA GLY A 266 -2.76 -29.38 -17.42
C GLY A 266 -3.05 -29.72 -15.95
N VAL A 267 -4.31 -29.58 -15.51
CA VAL A 267 -4.73 -29.96 -14.15
C VAL A 267 -4.54 -31.46 -13.91
N ARG A 268 -4.89 -32.32 -14.87
CA ARG A 268 -4.71 -33.77 -14.75
C ARG A 268 -3.23 -34.15 -14.60
N ASN A 269 -2.35 -33.54 -15.41
CA ASN A 269 -0.92 -33.80 -15.33
C ASN A 269 -0.33 -33.39 -13.97
N LEU A 270 -0.74 -32.24 -13.43
CA LEU A 270 -0.33 -31.79 -12.10
C LEU A 270 -0.82 -32.72 -10.99
N TYR A 271 -2.02 -33.30 -11.12
CA TYR A 271 -2.51 -34.30 -10.16
C TYR A 271 -1.69 -35.58 -10.18
N ASN A 272 -1.30 -36.06 -11.36
CA ASN A 272 -0.45 -37.24 -11.49
C ASN A 272 0.93 -37.00 -10.87
N GLU A 273 1.51 -35.82 -11.11
CA GLU A 273 2.78 -35.41 -10.50
C GLU A 273 2.67 -35.32 -8.97
N TYR A 274 1.60 -34.69 -8.46
CA TYR A 274 1.33 -34.60 -7.02
C TYR A 274 1.26 -35.98 -6.37
N SER A 275 0.49 -36.91 -6.96
CA SER A 275 0.33 -38.27 -6.44
C SER A 275 1.64 -39.06 -6.43
N LYS A 276 2.50 -38.88 -7.45
CA LYS A 276 3.84 -39.46 -7.48
C LYS A 276 4.72 -38.92 -6.34
N LEU A 277 4.74 -37.60 -6.14
CA LEU A 277 5.50 -36.96 -5.06
C LEU A 277 5.00 -37.39 -3.68
N GLU A 278 3.69 -37.55 -3.51
CA GLU A 278 3.08 -38.03 -2.26
C GLU A 278 3.51 -39.47 -1.94
N SER A 279 3.54 -40.35 -2.94
CA SER A 279 4.05 -41.72 -2.78
C SER A 279 5.54 -41.73 -2.40
N GLU A 280 6.37 -40.93 -3.06
CA GLU A 280 7.80 -40.78 -2.74
C GLU A 280 8.03 -40.21 -1.34
N TYR A 281 7.22 -39.21 -0.94
CA TYR A 281 7.26 -38.62 0.39
C TYR A 281 6.94 -39.66 1.47
N ASN A 282 5.85 -40.42 1.31
CA ASN A 282 5.44 -41.44 2.28
C ASN A 282 6.50 -42.54 2.44
N LYS A 283 7.07 -43.04 1.34
CA LYS A 283 8.20 -43.98 1.40
C LYS A 283 9.41 -43.37 2.10
N GLY A 284 9.69 -42.10 1.82
CA GLY A 284 10.81 -41.40 2.43
C GLY A 284 10.64 -41.19 3.94
N VAL A 285 9.41 -40.99 4.41
CA VAL A 285 9.08 -40.88 5.84
C VAL A 285 9.36 -42.19 6.58
N GLU A 286 8.96 -43.33 6.03
CA GLU A 286 9.24 -44.63 6.64
C GLU A 286 10.75 -44.91 6.69
N ASN A 287 11.47 -44.64 5.60
CA ASN A 287 12.94 -44.76 5.58
C ASN A 287 13.61 -43.85 6.63
N ALA A 288 13.13 -42.61 6.79
CA ALA A 288 13.66 -41.70 7.80
C ALA A 288 13.42 -42.22 9.23
N LYS A 289 12.24 -42.79 9.51
CA LYS A 289 11.94 -43.41 10.82
C LYS A 289 12.92 -44.55 11.12
N GLU A 290 13.19 -45.42 10.14
CA GLU A 290 14.13 -46.52 10.31
C GLU A 290 15.57 -46.04 10.57
N LEU A 291 16.04 -45.06 9.81
CA LEU A 291 17.39 -44.48 9.99
C LEU A 291 17.53 -43.83 11.36
N HIS A 292 16.53 -43.08 11.80
CA HIS A 292 16.51 -42.46 13.13
C HIS A 292 16.52 -43.50 14.25
N LYS A 293 15.73 -44.57 14.10
CA LYS A 293 15.70 -45.69 15.06
C LYS A 293 17.07 -46.35 15.18
N LYS A 294 17.74 -46.65 14.06
CA LYS A 294 19.10 -47.23 14.03
C LYS A 294 20.13 -46.28 14.65
N ALA A 295 20.10 -45.00 14.30
CA ALA A 295 20.99 -43.99 14.87
C ALA A 295 20.84 -43.87 16.39
N THR A 296 19.60 -43.95 16.88
CA THR A 296 19.30 -43.89 18.32
C THR A 296 19.79 -45.14 19.05
N GLN A 297 19.52 -46.32 18.51
CA GLN A 297 19.93 -47.61 19.09
C GLN A 297 21.46 -47.74 19.22
N LEU A 298 22.21 -47.25 18.22
CA LEU A 298 23.67 -47.29 18.22
C LEU A 298 24.32 -46.13 19.00
N GLY A 299 23.53 -45.16 19.48
CA GLY A 299 24.02 -43.93 20.11
C GLY A 299 24.73 -43.03 19.11
N TRP A 300 23.97 -42.16 18.45
CA TRP A 300 24.46 -41.27 17.38
C TRP A 300 25.61 -40.34 17.79
N ASN A 301 25.75 -40.03 19.08
CA ASN A 301 26.85 -39.25 19.65
C ASN A 301 27.96 -40.10 20.30
N LYS A 302 27.79 -41.43 20.36
CA LYS A 302 28.71 -42.36 21.03
C LYS A 302 29.53 -43.17 20.04
N THR A 303 28.95 -43.54 18.90
CA THR A 303 29.59 -44.43 17.93
C THR A 303 29.70 -43.79 16.56
N LYS A 304 30.75 -44.14 15.81
CA LYS A 304 30.93 -43.68 14.42
C LYS A 304 29.79 -44.16 13.53
N GLU A 305 29.35 -45.41 13.70
CA GLU A 305 28.22 -45.98 12.95
C GLU A 305 26.91 -45.26 13.24
N GLY A 306 26.60 -44.99 14.52
CA GLY A 306 25.42 -44.21 14.90
C GLY A 306 25.41 -42.82 14.28
N ASN A 307 26.56 -42.15 14.24
CA ASN A 307 26.72 -40.84 13.59
C ASN A 307 26.47 -40.91 12.07
N GLU A 308 26.97 -41.95 11.38
CA GLU A 308 26.70 -42.13 9.94
C GLU A 308 25.21 -42.35 9.65
N TYR A 309 24.50 -43.15 10.47
CA TYR A 309 23.04 -43.27 10.37
C TYR A 309 22.31 -41.95 10.62
N TYR A 310 22.78 -41.15 11.58
CA TYR A 310 22.22 -39.83 11.85
C TYR A 310 22.40 -38.87 10.66
N LYS A 311 23.60 -38.83 10.06
CA LYS A 311 23.83 -38.05 8.83
C LYS A 311 22.96 -38.52 7.66
N ALA A 312 22.77 -39.83 7.51
CA ALA A 312 21.87 -40.39 6.50
C ALA A 312 20.41 -39.97 6.75
N TRP A 313 19.94 -40.06 8.00
CA TRP A 313 18.63 -39.57 8.42
C TRP A 313 18.47 -38.08 8.12
N TYR A 314 19.46 -37.25 8.45
CA TYR A 314 19.38 -35.80 8.24
C TYR A 314 19.28 -35.45 6.75
N ARG A 315 20.06 -36.11 5.88
CA ARG A 315 19.94 -35.97 4.42
C ARG A 315 18.55 -36.38 3.92
N GLN A 316 18.00 -37.46 4.45
CA GLN A 316 16.66 -37.92 4.12
C GLN A 316 15.58 -36.91 4.57
N TYR A 317 15.74 -36.31 5.76
CA TYR A 317 14.86 -35.26 6.27
C TYR A 317 14.87 -34.01 5.38
N GLN A 318 16.05 -33.54 4.94
CA GLN A 318 16.16 -32.41 4.01
C GLN A 318 15.44 -32.68 2.68
N ARG A 319 15.57 -33.90 2.14
CA ARG A 319 14.84 -34.33 0.93
C ARG A 319 13.33 -34.32 1.14
N LEU A 320 12.85 -34.77 2.31
CA LEU A 320 11.42 -34.73 2.64
C LEU A 320 10.88 -33.29 2.72
N ASP A 321 11.64 -32.34 3.27
CA ASP A 321 11.23 -30.93 3.29
C ASP A 321 11.13 -30.35 1.87
N GLU A 322 12.07 -30.69 0.98
CA GLU A 322 12.01 -30.28 -0.42
C GLU A 322 10.76 -30.85 -1.13
N LEU A 323 10.49 -32.15 -0.97
CA LEU A 323 9.30 -32.80 -1.53
C LEU A 323 8.01 -32.12 -1.03
N ARG A 324 7.93 -31.82 0.27
CA ARG A 324 6.77 -31.12 0.86
C ARG A 324 6.55 -29.75 0.24
N ARG A 325 7.61 -28.96 0.03
CA ARG A 325 7.52 -27.64 -0.63
C ARG A 325 7.03 -27.76 -2.07
N ARG A 326 7.54 -28.74 -2.83
CA ARG A 326 7.08 -29.01 -4.21
C ARG A 326 5.60 -29.41 -4.25
N MET A 327 5.16 -30.26 -3.33
CA MET A 327 3.74 -30.65 -3.23
C MET A 327 2.83 -29.44 -2.97
N VAL A 328 3.24 -28.51 -2.09
CA VAL A 328 2.49 -27.27 -1.82
C VAL A 328 2.41 -26.38 -3.06
N ASP A 329 3.50 -26.21 -3.81
CA ASP A 329 3.51 -25.44 -5.06
C ASP A 329 2.54 -26.03 -6.10
N ILE A 330 2.61 -27.34 -6.33
CA ILE A 330 1.72 -28.03 -7.28
C ILE A 330 0.26 -27.88 -6.86
N LYS A 331 -0.05 -28.03 -5.56
CA LYS A 331 -1.41 -27.83 -5.04
C LYS A 331 -1.94 -26.42 -5.33
N ASN A 332 -1.12 -25.39 -5.09
CA ASN A 332 -1.48 -24.01 -5.39
C ASN A 332 -1.72 -23.78 -6.89
N ARG A 333 -0.92 -24.40 -7.76
CA ARG A 333 -1.10 -24.33 -9.22
C ARG A 333 -2.39 -25.02 -9.67
N ILE A 334 -2.73 -26.17 -9.08
CA ILE A 334 -4.02 -26.86 -9.31
C ILE A 334 -5.20 -25.95 -8.94
N ASP A 335 -5.16 -25.35 -7.74
CA ASP A 335 -6.24 -24.48 -7.27
C ASP A 335 -6.41 -23.23 -8.14
N TYR A 336 -5.29 -22.64 -8.58
CA TYR A 336 -5.30 -21.52 -9.52
C TYR A 336 -5.96 -21.89 -10.85
N LEU A 337 -5.57 -23.03 -11.45
CA LEU A 337 -6.14 -23.47 -12.72
C LEU A 337 -7.62 -23.84 -12.60
N LYS A 338 -8.04 -24.46 -11.48
CA LYS A 338 -9.46 -24.73 -11.21
C LYS A 338 -10.28 -23.45 -11.14
N LYS A 339 -9.74 -22.39 -10.53
CA LYS A 339 -10.41 -21.08 -10.45
C LYS A 339 -10.57 -20.41 -11.82
N GLN A 340 -9.70 -20.71 -12.79
CA GLN A 340 -9.78 -20.20 -14.16
C GLN A 340 -10.72 -21.01 -15.06
N ILE A 341 -11.16 -22.21 -14.63
CA ILE A 341 -12.11 -23.07 -15.35
C ILE A 341 -13.55 -22.79 -14.92
N ARG A 342 -13.75 -22.32 -13.67
CA ARG A 342 -15.03 -21.79 -13.19
C ARG A 342 -15.26 -20.40 -13.74
#